data_AF-A0A920SBB6-F1
#
_entry.id   AF-A0A920SBB6-F1
#
_cell.length_a   1.000
_cell.length_b   1.000
_cell.length_c   1.000
_cell.angle_alpha   90.00
_cell.angle_beta   90.00
_cell.angle_gamma   90.00
#
_symmetry.space_group_name_H-M   'P 1'
#
loop_
_entity.id
_entity.type
_entity.pdbx_description
1 polymer ?
#
loop_
_entity_poly.entity_id
_entity_poly.type
_entity_poly.pdbx_seq_one_letter_code
_entity_poly.pdbx_strand_id
1 'polypeptide(L)'
;MTDDGLEPGGTHCYLNLEPTVRPWNSGPEKIIASKPSSEWLRIFEEHAIPAGPVRFIEELFDDPQVTANGLVTDVEHSTEGTVKMVGPLAHFLGTVPTPPPASPALGQHSAEILHDLGFTKKEVDDLGG
;
A
#
# COMPACT_ATOMS: atom_id res chain seq x y z
N MET A 1 27.69 -10.25 37.38
CA MET A 1 28.75 -10.73 36.48
C MET A 1 28.33 -10.29 35.11
N THR A 2 28.93 -9.18 34.73
CA THR A 2 28.52 -8.27 33.66
C THR A 2 28.96 -8.81 32.32
N ASP A 3 28.02 -8.92 31.39
CA ASP A 3 28.32 -8.91 29.96
C ASP A 3 27.94 -7.51 29.47
N ASP A 4 28.80 -6.56 29.82
CA ASP A 4 28.75 -5.19 29.31
C ASP A 4 29.29 -5.23 27.88
N GLY A 5 28.55 -5.88 26.97
CA GLY A 5 28.82 -6.05 25.54
C GLY A 5 28.78 -4.74 24.75
N LEU A 6 29.42 -3.71 25.32
CA LEU A 6 29.83 -2.46 24.74
C LEU A 6 30.97 -2.79 23.76
N GLU A 7 30.61 -3.26 22.56
CA GLU A 7 31.52 -3.21 21.40
C GLU A 7 31.96 -1.75 21.23
N PRO A 8 33.23 -1.40 21.50
CA PRO A 8 33.68 -0.01 21.46
C PRO A 8 34.04 0.31 20.02
N GLY A 9 33.05 0.61 19.17
CA GLY A 9 33.38 0.92 17.78
C GLY A 9 32.26 1.18 16.78
N GLY A 10 30.99 1.21 17.21
CA GLY A 10 29.89 1.49 16.29
C GLY A 10 29.02 2.60 16.84
N THR A 11 29.33 3.85 16.50
CA THR A 11 28.41 4.98 16.66
C THR A 11 27.16 4.67 15.85
N HIS A 12 26.21 3.96 16.47
CA HIS A 12 24.89 3.72 15.93
C HIS A 12 24.29 5.08 15.56
N CYS A 13 23.68 5.16 14.38
CA CYS A 13 23.06 6.34 13.80
C CYS A 13 21.82 6.83 14.56
N TYR A 14 21.78 6.72 15.89
CA TYR A 14 20.86 7.48 16.71
C TYR A 14 21.52 8.83 16.97
N LEU A 15 21.26 9.77 16.06
CA LEU A 15 21.38 11.18 16.36
C LEU A 15 20.69 11.43 17.71
N ASN A 16 21.42 12.04 18.64
CA ASN A 16 20.92 12.50 19.93
C ASN A 16 19.65 13.33 19.73
N LEU A 17 18.48 12.70 19.83
CA LEU A 17 17.20 13.38 19.94
C LEU A 17 17.08 13.84 21.40
N GLU A 18 17.78 14.91 21.75
CA GLU A 18 17.31 15.73 22.86
C GLU A 18 15.86 16.13 22.60
N PRO A 19 15.01 16.29 23.63
CA PRO A 19 13.60 16.63 23.45
C PRO A 19 13.49 18.10 23.05
N THR A 20 13.96 18.47 21.86
CA THR A 20 13.72 19.78 21.25
C THR A 20 12.39 19.78 20.51
N VAL A 21 11.37 19.10 21.05
CA VAL A 21 9.98 19.45 20.72
C VAL A 21 9.72 20.78 21.40
N ARG A 22 10.11 21.87 20.74
CA ARG A 22 9.56 23.17 21.08
C ARG A 22 8.04 23.06 20.91
N PRO A 23 7.22 23.59 21.82
CA PRO A 23 5.80 23.71 21.55
C PRO A 23 5.65 24.54 20.27
N TRP A 24 5.20 23.88 19.22
CA TRP A 24 4.93 24.50 17.93
C TRP A 24 3.78 25.48 18.15
N ASN A 25 4.12 26.75 18.37
CA ASN A 25 3.17 27.75 18.83
C ASN A 25 2.35 28.26 17.63
N SER A 26 1.23 27.57 17.36
CA SER A 26 -0.11 27.94 16.84
C SER A 26 -0.33 29.13 15.88
N GLY A 27 0.70 29.69 15.28
CA GLY A 27 0.64 30.81 14.34
C GLY A 27 0.13 30.42 12.94
N PRO A 28 0.81 29.49 12.24
CA PRO A 28 0.45 29.12 10.88
C PRO A 28 -0.90 28.40 10.80
N GLU A 29 -1.32 27.66 11.82
CA GLU A 29 -2.59 26.93 11.86
C GLU A 29 -3.78 27.87 11.72
N LYS A 30 -3.76 29.02 12.42
CA LYS A 30 -4.84 30.01 12.35
C LYS A 30 -4.94 30.62 10.96
N ILE A 31 -3.79 30.82 10.30
CA ILE A 31 -3.74 31.35 8.93
C ILE A 31 -4.29 30.30 7.98
N ILE A 32 -3.79 29.06 8.02
CA ILE A 32 -4.27 27.96 7.16
C ILE A 32 -5.77 27.69 7.39
N ALA A 33 -6.28 27.81 8.61
CA ALA A 33 -7.71 27.65 8.90
C ALA A 33 -8.60 28.81 8.40
N SER A 34 -8.02 29.94 7.98
CA SER A 34 -8.80 31.13 7.60
C SER A 34 -9.44 31.08 6.22
N LYS A 35 -9.05 30.12 5.36
CA LYS A 35 -9.57 29.96 3.99
C LYS A 35 -9.84 28.48 3.71
N PRO A 36 -10.79 28.15 2.80
CA PRO A 36 -10.98 26.77 2.37
C PRO A 36 -9.72 26.21 1.71
N SER A 37 -9.55 24.88 1.79
CA SER A 37 -8.38 24.18 1.23
C SER A 37 -8.20 24.46 -0.27
N SER A 38 -9.29 24.56 -1.04
CA SER A 38 -9.25 24.89 -2.47
C SER A 38 -8.64 26.26 -2.76
N GLU A 39 -8.87 27.26 -1.91
CA GLU A 39 -8.29 28.59 -2.07
C GLU A 39 -6.80 28.57 -1.76
N TRP A 40 -6.39 27.84 -0.72
CA TRP A 40 -4.98 27.65 -0.40
C TRP A 40 -4.22 26.90 -1.48
N LEU A 41 -4.79 25.83 -2.04
CA LEU A 41 -4.17 25.07 -3.12
C LEU A 41 -3.90 25.96 -4.34
N ARG A 42 -4.84 26.85 -4.70
CA ARG A 42 -4.63 27.82 -5.78
C ARG A 42 -3.49 28.80 -5.48
N ILE A 43 -3.43 29.32 -4.25
CA ILE A 43 -2.36 30.24 -3.82
C ILE A 43 -1.00 29.52 -3.82
N PHE A 44 -0.95 28.29 -3.34
CA PHE A 44 0.28 27.49 -3.33
C PHE A 44 0.76 27.18 -4.74
N GLU A 45 -0.14 26.85 -5.66
CA GLU A 45 0.18 26.63 -7.06
C GLU A 45 0.76 27.90 -7.73
N GLU A 46 0.16 29.08 -7.50
CA GLU A 46 0.67 30.37 -8.00
C GLU A 46 2.11 30.67 -7.53
N HIS A 47 2.45 30.23 -6.32
CA HIS A 47 3.78 30.40 -5.73
C HIS A 47 4.71 29.21 -5.93
N ALA A 48 4.34 28.22 -6.76
CA ALA A 48 5.11 26.99 -6.99
C ALA A 48 5.44 26.21 -5.70
N ILE A 49 4.55 26.30 -4.71
CA ILE A 49 4.65 25.55 -3.45
C ILE A 49 3.93 24.20 -3.67
N PRO A 50 4.62 23.06 -3.49
CA PRO A 50 3.99 21.76 -3.65
C PRO A 50 2.98 21.52 -2.53
N ALA A 51 1.71 21.45 -2.89
CA ALA A 51 0.61 21.12 -2.00
C ALA A 51 -0.45 20.30 -2.74
N GLY A 52 -1.13 19.42 -2.02
CA GLY A 52 -2.19 18.59 -2.58
C GLY A 52 -3.36 18.47 -1.59
N PRO A 53 -4.58 18.18 -2.08
CA PRO A 53 -5.71 17.93 -1.21
C PRO A 53 -5.49 16.64 -0.41
N VAL A 54 -6.00 16.63 0.82
CA VAL A 54 -6.14 15.39 1.59
C VAL A 54 -7.45 14.73 1.14
N ARG A 55 -7.35 13.52 0.60
CA ARG A 55 -8.50 12.72 0.12
C ARG A 55 -8.83 11.61 1.09
N PHE A 56 -10.10 11.22 1.11
CA PHE A 56 -10.55 10.01 1.79
C PHE A 56 -10.21 8.76 0.95
N ILE A 57 -10.26 7.58 1.58
CA ILE A 57 -9.85 6.32 0.93
C ILE A 57 -10.81 5.97 -0.22
N GLU A 58 -12.08 6.33 -0.09
CA GLU A 58 -13.14 6.09 -1.07
C GLU A 58 -12.92 6.91 -2.34
N GLU A 59 -12.38 8.13 -2.20
CA GLU A 59 -12.07 9.02 -3.33
C GLU A 59 -10.81 8.58 -4.09
N LEU A 60 -10.00 7.70 -3.51
CA LEU A 60 -8.76 7.23 -4.12
C LEU A 60 -9.04 6.39 -5.37
N PHE A 61 -10.12 5.61 -5.39
CA PHE A 61 -10.43 4.70 -6.49
C PHE A 61 -10.78 5.42 -7.79
N ASP A 62 -11.34 6.63 -7.68
CA ASP A 62 -11.74 7.48 -8.81
C ASP A 62 -10.73 8.60 -9.10
N ASP A 63 -9.60 8.64 -8.38
CA ASP A 63 -8.59 9.68 -8.58
C ASP A 63 -7.90 9.50 -9.96
N PRO A 64 -7.85 10.56 -10.79
CA PRO A 64 -7.27 10.47 -12.14
C PRO A 64 -5.83 9.98 -12.16
N GLN A 65 -5.03 10.31 -11.13
CA GLN A 65 -3.65 9.85 -11.02
C GLN A 65 -3.59 8.37 -10.65
N VAL A 66 -4.52 7.89 -9.83
CA VAL A 66 -4.61 6.46 -9.46
C VAL A 66 -5.03 5.62 -10.67
N THR A 67 -6.04 6.07 -11.43
CA THR A 67 -6.47 5.41 -12.66
C THR A 67 -5.39 5.45 -13.74
N ALA A 68 -4.75 6.61 -13.96
CA ALA A 68 -3.72 6.76 -14.99
C ALA A 68 -2.47 5.90 -14.70
N ASN A 69 -2.17 5.65 -13.43
CA ASN A 69 -1.07 4.79 -13.01
C ASN A 69 -1.47 3.31 -12.86
N GLY A 70 -2.70 2.92 -13.17
CA GLY A 70 -3.14 1.52 -13.04
C GLY A 70 -3.07 0.97 -11.61
N LEU A 71 -3.15 1.85 -10.60
CA LEU A 71 -3.02 1.48 -9.19
C LEU A 71 -4.27 0.80 -8.64
N VAL A 72 -5.37 0.84 -9.40
CA VAL A 72 -6.61 0.12 -9.13
C VAL A 72 -6.95 -0.72 -10.36
N THR A 73 -7.19 -2.00 -10.15
CA THR A 73 -7.56 -2.95 -11.19
C THR A 73 -8.90 -3.59 -10.86
N ASP A 74 -9.71 -3.85 -11.88
CA ASP A 74 -10.90 -4.70 -11.76
C ASP A 74 -10.49 -6.16 -11.97
N VAL A 75 -10.97 -7.05 -11.09
CA VAL A 75 -10.63 -8.47 -11.09
C VAL A 75 -11.90 -9.29 -10.92
N GLU A 76 -12.04 -10.38 -11.68
CA GLU A 76 -13.16 -11.31 -11.57
C GLU A 76 -12.96 -12.29 -10.42
N HIS A 77 -13.75 -12.17 -9.36
CA HIS A 77 -13.77 -13.09 -8.23
C HIS A 77 -14.83 -14.18 -8.44
N SER A 78 -14.48 -15.44 -8.15
CA SER A 78 -15.35 -16.60 -8.40
C SER A 78 -16.69 -16.57 -7.65
N THR A 79 -16.77 -15.89 -6.51
CA THR A 79 -17.99 -15.80 -5.69
C THR A 79 -18.67 -14.43 -5.69
N GLU A 80 -17.91 -13.34 -5.84
CA GLU A 80 -18.40 -11.96 -5.64
C GLU A 80 -18.53 -11.19 -6.98
N GLY A 81 -18.11 -11.78 -8.10
CA GLY A 81 -18.06 -11.11 -9.41
C GLY A 81 -16.91 -10.10 -9.52
N THR A 82 -17.10 -9.02 -10.26
CA THR A 82 -16.06 -8.00 -10.47
C THR A 82 -15.78 -7.21 -9.19
N VAL A 83 -14.55 -7.27 -8.69
CA VAL A 83 -14.08 -6.54 -7.51
C VAL A 83 -12.90 -5.63 -7.85
N LYS A 84 -12.80 -4.48 -7.16
CA LYS A 84 -11.66 -3.58 -7.28
C LYS A 84 -10.55 -3.98 -6.32
N MET A 85 -9.34 -4.16 -6.84
CA MET A 85 -8.15 -4.50 -6.09
C MET A 85 -7.02 -3.51 -6.36
N VAL A 86 -6.07 -3.43 -5.42
CA VAL A 86 -4.85 -2.63 -5.60
C VAL A 86 -3.99 -3.28 -6.67
N GLY A 87 -3.64 -2.50 -7.69
CA GLY A 87 -2.77 -2.89 -8.78
C GLY A 87 -1.28 -2.80 -8.42
N PRO A 88 -0.38 -3.02 -9.40
CA PRO A 88 1.05 -2.90 -9.19
C PRO A 88 1.46 -1.49 -8.74
N LEU A 89 2.14 -1.37 -7.61
CA LEU A 89 2.54 -0.07 -7.04
C LEU A 89 3.73 0.59 -7.77
N ALA A 90 4.46 -0.19 -8.58
CA ALA A 90 5.64 0.27 -9.28
C ALA A 90 5.68 -0.26 -10.71
N HIS A 91 6.10 0.60 -11.64
CA HIS A 91 6.34 0.25 -13.03
C HIS A 91 7.83 0.00 -13.26
N PHE A 92 8.15 -1.14 -13.86
CA PHE A 92 9.51 -1.49 -14.23
C PHE A 92 9.66 -1.48 -15.76
N LEU A 93 10.72 -0.85 -16.25
CA LEU A 93 11.07 -0.92 -17.66
C LEU A 93 11.45 -2.37 -18.03
N GLY A 94 10.76 -2.94 -19.02
CA GLY A 94 11.01 -4.30 -19.51
C GLY A 94 10.18 -5.42 -18.85
N THR A 95 9.58 -5.16 -17.68
CA THR A 95 8.68 -6.11 -17.02
C THR A 95 7.39 -5.38 -16.67
N VAL A 96 6.32 -5.67 -17.40
CA VAL A 96 4.99 -5.17 -17.07
C VAL A 96 4.42 -6.10 -16.00
N PRO A 97 4.20 -5.64 -14.74
CA PRO A 97 3.62 -6.51 -13.73
C PRO A 97 2.18 -6.81 -14.11
N THR A 98 1.85 -8.08 -14.28
CA THR A 98 0.46 -8.50 -14.45
C THR A 98 -0.29 -8.24 -13.15
N PRO A 99 -1.49 -7.63 -13.17
CA PRO A 99 -2.31 -7.52 -11.99
C PRO A 99 -2.56 -8.91 -11.40
N PRO A 100 -2.49 -9.08 -10.07
CA PRO A 100 -2.73 -10.38 -9.45
C PRO A 100 -4.16 -10.84 -9.74
N PRO A 101 -4.38 -12.14 -10.01
CA PRO A 101 -5.72 -12.69 -10.17
C PRO A 101 -6.48 -12.63 -8.83
N ALA A 102 -7.80 -12.84 -8.91
CA ALA A 102 -8.61 -12.93 -7.71
C ALA A 102 -8.14 -14.08 -6.82
N SER A 103 -8.35 -13.92 -5.52
CA SER A 103 -8.10 -14.99 -4.56
C SER A 103 -8.86 -16.25 -4.98
N PRO A 104 -8.20 -17.42 -5.04
CA PRO A 104 -8.88 -18.65 -5.39
C PRO A 104 -9.88 -19.04 -4.30
N ALA A 105 -10.93 -19.74 -4.71
CA ALA A 105 -11.85 -20.34 -3.76
C ALA A 105 -11.13 -21.41 -2.91
N LEU A 106 -11.68 -21.67 -1.71
CA LEU A 106 -11.15 -22.70 -0.83
C LEU A 106 -11.10 -24.05 -1.56
N GLY A 107 -9.90 -24.63 -1.68
CA GLY A 107 -9.70 -25.92 -2.33
C GLY A 107 -9.66 -25.90 -3.87
N GLN A 108 -9.75 -24.73 -4.52
CA GLN A 108 -9.84 -24.62 -5.98
C GLN A 108 -8.68 -25.31 -6.71
N HIS A 109 -7.47 -25.25 -6.16
CA HIS A 109 -6.27 -25.87 -6.75
C HIS A 109 -5.83 -27.17 -6.06
N SER A 110 -6.60 -27.67 -5.07
CA SER A 110 -6.18 -28.84 -4.29
C SER A 110 -6.05 -30.10 -5.13
N ALA A 111 -7.00 -30.38 -6.01
CA ALA A 111 -6.96 -31.56 -6.88
C ALA A 111 -5.85 -31.49 -7.93
N GLU A 112 -5.60 -30.31 -8.50
CA GLU A 112 -4.51 -30.06 -9.47
C GLU A 112 -3.15 -30.28 -8.82
N ILE A 113 -2.92 -29.69 -7.64
CA ILE A 113 -1.65 -29.84 -6.90
C ILE A 113 -1.42 -31.30 -6.49
N LEU A 114 -2.45 -32.00 -6.01
CA LEU A 114 -2.31 -33.41 -5.62
C LEU A 114 -2.01 -34.31 -6.84
N HIS A 115 -2.63 -34.03 -7.98
CA HIS A 115 -2.31 -34.73 -9.22
C HIS A 115 -0.85 -34.49 -9.66
N ASP A 116 -0.37 -33.25 -9.60
CA ASP A 116 1.03 -32.91 -9.95
C ASP A 116 2.05 -33.56 -9.00
N LEU A 117 1.65 -33.84 -7.76
CA LEU A 117 2.45 -34.60 -6.79
C LEU A 117 2.41 -36.12 -7.01
N GLY A 118 1.64 -36.60 -7.99
CA GLY A 118 1.58 -38.01 -8.38
C GLY A 118 0.47 -38.83 -7.71
N PHE A 119 -0.49 -38.18 -7.02
CA PHE A 119 -1.65 -38.87 -6.47
C PHE A 119 -2.63 -39.25 -7.58
N THR A 120 -3.15 -40.46 -7.51
CA THR A 120 -4.20 -40.91 -8.43
C THR A 120 -5.54 -40.30 -8.04
N LYS A 121 -6.46 -40.16 -9.02
CA LYS A 121 -7.80 -39.60 -8.79
C LYS A 121 -8.54 -40.24 -7.61
N LYS A 122 -8.36 -41.56 -7.43
CA LYS A 122 -8.96 -42.31 -6.33
C LYS A 122 -8.41 -41.89 -4.95
N GLU A 123 -7.11 -41.67 -4.84
CA GLU A 123 -6.47 -41.24 -3.59
C GLU A 123 -6.83 -39.79 -3.24
N VAL A 124 -7.03 -38.93 -4.25
CA VAL A 124 -7.52 -37.56 -4.05
C VAL A 124 -8.96 -37.55 -3.55
N ASP A 125 -9.83 -38.36 -4.14
CA ASP A 125 -11.22 -38.51 -3.71
C ASP A 125 -11.33 -39.05 -2.27
N ASP A 126 -10.44 -39.97 -1.88
CA ASP A 126 -10.38 -40.53 -0.51
C ASP A 126 -9.87 -39.51 0.55
N LEU A 127 -9.12 -38.47 0.14
CA LEU A 127 -8.59 -37.42 1.03
C LEU A 127 -9.51 -36.20 1.15
N GLY A 128 -10.41 -35.99 0.19
CA GLY A 128 -11.30 -34.82 0.10
C GLY A 128 -12.67 -34.99 0.78
N GLY A 129 -12.87 -36.08 1.52
CA GLY A 129 -14.10 -36.39 2.27
C GLY A 129 -14.15 -35.83 3.68
#